data_AF-A0A2N5K1I7-F1
#
_entry.id   AF-A0A2N5K1I7-F1
#
_cell.length_a   1.000
_cell.length_b   1.000
_cell.length_c   1.000
_cell.angle_alpha   90.00
_cell.angle_beta   90.00
_cell.angle_gamma   90.00
#
_symmetry.space_group_name_H-M   'P 1'
#
loop_
_entity.id
_entity.type
_entity.pdbx_description
1 polymer ?
#
loop_
_entity_poly.entity_id
_entity_poly.type
_entity_poly.pdbx_seq_one_letter_code
_entity_poly.pdbx_strand_id
1 'polypeptide(L)'
;MSTRYQFVADHASQYAVTLLCRVLGVARRGYCAWHHRADSRRRQANRQLEVQIRQVHAASRGTYGSPRVHAELREQGVRCAEKRVARVMRLWLAFARAEPGGHE
;
A
#
# COMPACT_ATOMS: atom_id res chain seq x y z
N MET A 1 8.22 13.02 14.78
CA MET A 1 7.48 14.27 14.53
C MET A 1 6.40 14.02 13.49
N SER A 2 5.13 13.88 13.89
CA SER A 2 4.02 13.73 12.95
C SER A 2 3.70 15.06 12.28
N THR A 3 3.45 15.05 10.96
CA THR A 3 3.10 16.27 10.21
C THR A 3 1.66 16.71 10.52
N ARG A 4 1.35 18.01 10.36
CA ARG A 4 0.00 18.54 10.60
C ARG A 4 -1.08 17.80 9.81
N TYR A 5 -0.81 17.40 8.56
CA TYR A 5 -1.78 16.62 7.77
C TYR A 5 -1.95 15.17 8.24
N GLN A 6 -0.91 14.58 8.83
CA GLN A 6 -1.01 13.25 9.43
C GLN A 6 -1.91 13.27 10.67
N PHE A 7 -1.78 14.30 11.53
CA PHE A 7 -2.69 14.47 12.66
C PHE A 7 -4.16 14.61 12.22
N VAL A 8 -4.42 15.37 11.15
CA VAL A 8 -5.76 15.48 10.57
C VAL A 8 -6.27 14.11 10.10
N ALA A 9 -5.42 13.31 9.44
CA ALA A 9 -5.81 11.99 8.97
C ALA A 9 -6.10 11.01 10.12
N ASP A 10 -5.28 11.02 11.17
CA ASP A 10 -5.41 10.14 12.33
C ASP A 10 -6.73 10.39 13.09
N HIS A 11 -7.27 11.62 13.03
CA HIS A 11 -8.47 12.04 13.76
C HIS A 11 -9.69 12.30 12.85
N ALA A 12 -9.59 12.05 11.54
CA ALA A 12 -10.64 12.35 10.56
C ALA A 12 -11.91 11.50 10.72
N SER A 13 -11.83 10.35 11.42
CA SER A 13 -12.98 9.50 11.75
C SER A 13 -13.78 9.99 12.96
N GLN A 14 -13.14 10.77 13.85
CA GLN A 14 -13.73 11.25 15.09
C GLN A 14 -14.18 12.72 14.99
N TYR A 15 -13.51 13.51 14.16
CA TYR A 15 -13.78 14.93 14.01
C TYR A 15 -13.85 15.34 12.55
N ALA A 16 -14.65 16.35 12.26
CA ALA A 16 -14.73 16.92 10.92
C ALA A 16 -13.35 17.43 10.47
N VAL A 17 -12.88 16.97 9.32
CA VAL A 17 -11.61 17.42 8.69
C VAL A 17 -11.52 18.94 8.61
N THR A 18 -12.63 19.62 8.33
CA THR A 18 -12.69 21.08 8.29
C THR A 18 -12.34 21.73 9.63
N LEU A 19 -12.81 21.14 10.74
CA LEU A 19 -12.50 21.62 12.09
C LEU A 19 -11.01 21.41 12.40
N LEU A 20 -10.49 20.19 12.16
CA LEU A 20 -9.09 19.86 12.39
C LEU A 20 -8.14 20.74 11.55
N CYS A 21 -8.49 21.01 10.28
CA CYS A 21 -7.73 21.91 9.42
C CYS A 21 -7.70 23.34 9.96
N ARG A 22 -8.83 23.85 10.49
CA ARG A 22 -8.88 25.19 11.12
C ARG A 22 -8.04 25.24 12.39
N VAL A 23 -8.20 24.26 13.28
CA VAL A 23 -7.46 24.18 14.56
C VAL A 23 -5.95 24.10 14.32
N LEU A 24 -5.52 23.37 13.29
CA LEU A 24 -4.10 23.21 12.96
C LEU A 24 -3.55 24.29 12.00
N GLY A 25 -4.37 25.26 11.59
CA GLY A 25 -3.96 26.32 10.67
C GLY A 25 -3.48 25.80 9.31
N VAL A 26 -4.07 24.71 8.79
CA VAL A 26 -3.73 24.15 7.48
C VAL A 26 -4.91 24.24 6.50
N ALA A 27 -4.60 24.42 5.22
CA ALA A 27 -5.63 24.48 4.20
C ALA A 27 -6.25 23.09 3.95
N ARG A 28 -7.58 23.00 3.97
CA ARG A 28 -8.33 21.77 3.62
C ARG A 28 -7.97 21.25 2.23
N ARG A 29 -7.81 22.14 1.24
CA ARG A 29 -7.33 21.75 -0.12
C ARG A 29 -5.93 21.13 -0.07
N GLY A 30 -5.05 21.64 0.79
CA GLY A 30 -3.72 21.06 1.03
C GLY A 30 -3.79 19.69 1.68
N TYR A 31 -4.70 19.49 2.64
CA TYR A 31 -4.98 18.17 3.22
C TYR A 31 -5.51 17.20 2.17
N CYS A 32 -6.52 17.56 1.38
CA CYS A 32 -7.05 16.67 0.32
C CYS A 32 -5.98 16.32 -0.71
N ALA A 33 -5.15 17.27 -1.14
CA ALA A 33 -4.05 17.01 -2.07
C ALA A 33 -2.96 16.10 -1.45
N TRP A 34 -2.59 16.34 -0.19
CA TRP A 34 -1.66 15.49 0.54
C TRP A 34 -2.21 14.08 0.74
N HIS A 35 -3.47 13.97 1.17
CA HIS A 35 -4.16 12.71 1.39
C HIS A 35 -4.26 11.92 0.09
N HIS A 36 -4.72 12.55 -0.99
CA HIS A 36 -4.84 11.89 -2.30
C HIS A 36 -3.47 11.46 -2.86
N ARG A 37 -2.41 12.26 -2.71
CA ARG A 37 -1.04 11.89 -3.13
C ARG A 37 -0.47 10.76 -2.29
N ALA A 38 -0.66 10.82 -0.98
CA ALA A 38 -0.20 9.81 -0.04
C ALA A 38 -0.85 8.46 -0.30
N ASP A 39 -2.12 8.50 -0.68
CA ASP A 39 -2.98 7.35 -0.91
C ASP A 39 -2.81 6.74 -2.30
N SER A 40 -2.96 7.55 -3.36
CA SER A 40 -3.02 7.09 -4.74
C SER A 40 -1.68 6.51 -5.23
N ARG A 41 -0.54 7.20 -5.01
CA ARG A 41 0.75 6.73 -5.55
C ARG A 41 1.28 5.50 -4.84
N ARG A 42 1.16 5.45 -3.51
CA ARG A 42 1.64 4.31 -2.72
C ARG A 42 0.73 3.09 -2.89
N ARG A 43 -0.60 3.27 -2.92
CA ARG A 43 -1.52 2.16 -3.19
C ARG A 43 -1.36 1.65 -4.61
N GLN A 44 -1.27 2.52 -5.62
CA GLN A 44 -1.08 2.09 -7.01
C GLN A 44 0.22 1.31 -7.19
N ALA A 45 1.34 1.82 -6.67
CA ALA A 45 2.62 1.12 -6.76
C ALA A 45 2.63 -0.21 -5.98
N ASN A 46 1.88 -0.30 -4.88
CA ASN A 46 1.73 -1.57 -4.14
C ASN A 46 0.83 -2.56 -4.88
N ARG A 47 -0.27 -2.11 -5.51
CA ARG A 47 -1.12 -2.96 -6.36
C ARG A 47 -0.36 -3.52 -7.55
N GLN A 48 0.43 -2.68 -8.23
CA GLN A 48 1.28 -3.11 -9.33
C GLN A 48 2.32 -4.14 -8.87
N LEU A 49 2.98 -3.87 -7.74
CA LEU A 49 3.94 -4.80 -7.15
C LEU A 49 3.27 -6.11 -6.71
N GLU A 50 2.04 -6.06 -6.18
CA GLU A 50 1.27 -7.23 -5.78
C GLU A 50 0.94 -8.12 -6.98
N VAL A 51 0.52 -7.56 -8.11
CA VAL A 51 0.27 -8.31 -9.35
C VAL A 51 1.50 -9.07 -9.80
N GLN A 52 2.67 -8.41 -9.82
CA GLN A 52 3.93 -9.04 -10.21
C GLN A 52 4.36 -10.13 -9.22
N ILE A 53 4.22 -9.88 -7.92
CA ILE A 53 4.47 -10.89 -6.86
C ILE A 53 3.58 -12.11 -7.05
N ARG A 54 2.29 -11.93 -7.35
CA ARG A 54 1.34 -13.03 -7.58
C ARG A 54 1.74 -13.86 -8.80
N GLN A 55 2.14 -13.22 -9.89
CA GLN A 55 2.59 -13.91 -11.11
C GLN A 55 3.81 -14.79 -10.83
N VAL A 56 4.84 -14.24 -10.19
CA VAL A 56 6.04 -15.00 -9.81
C VAL A 56 5.70 -16.15 -8.85
N HIS A 57 4.92 -15.86 -7.81
CA HIS A 57 4.56 -16.87 -6.81
C HIS A 57 3.71 -18.01 -7.40
N ALA A 58 2.79 -17.68 -8.32
CA ALA A 58 1.97 -18.66 -9.05
C ALA A 58 2.82 -19.51 -10.02
N ALA A 59 3.75 -18.88 -10.75
CA ALA A 59 4.69 -19.59 -11.63
C ALA A 59 5.55 -20.60 -10.84
N SER A 60 5.91 -20.27 -9.61
CA SER A 60 6.63 -21.15 -8.68
C SER A 60 5.73 -22.11 -7.88
N ARG A 61 4.46 -22.28 -8.27
CA ARG A 61 3.47 -23.15 -7.60
C ARG A 61 3.31 -22.88 -6.09
N GLY A 62 3.50 -21.63 -5.68
CA GLY A 62 3.39 -21.21 -4.29
C GLY A 62 4.56 -21.61 -3.38
N THR A 63 5.63 -22.21 -3.91
CA THR A 63 6.77 -22.64 -3.09
C THR A 63 7.70 -21.49 -2.72
N TYR A 64 7.68 -20.39 -3.48
CA TYR A 64 8.64 -19.29 -3.29
C TYR A 64 8.17 -18.30 -2.23
N GLY A 65 8.96 -18.18 -1.16
CA GLY A 65 8.87 -17.09 -0.20
C GLY A 65 9.47 -15.78 -0.71
N SER A 66 9.38 -14.72 0.10
CA SER A 66 9.79 -13.36 -0.27
C SER A 66 11.22 -13.20 -0.81
N PRO A 67 12.26 -13.93 -0.34
CA PRO A 67 13.61 -13.78 -0.88
C PRO A 67 13.71 -14.22 -2.34
N ARG A 68 13.08 -15.36 -2.69
CA ARG A 68 13.10 -15.90 -4.05
C ARG A 68 12.22 -15.10 -5.01
N VAL A 69 11.05 -14.67 -4.54
CA VAL A 69 10.18 -13.76 -5.30
C VAL A 69 10.91 -12.44 -5.60
N HIS A 70 11.63 -11.88 -4.64
CA HIS A 70 12.43 -10.66 -4.85
C HIS A 70 13.56 -10.85 -5.88
N ALA A 71 14.25 -12.00 -5.86
CA ALA A 71 15.28 -12.31 -6.84
C ALA A 71 14.72 -12.35 -8.27
N GLU A 72 13.61 -13.07 -8.47
CA GLU A 72 12.92 -13.16 -9.76
C GLU A 72 12.39 -11.79 -10.24
N LEU A 73 11.76 -11.01 -9.33
CA LEU A 73 11.33 -9.65 -9.65
C LEU A 73 12.50 -8.76 -10.11
N ARG A 74 13.68 -8.93 -9.50
CA ARG A 74 14.88 -8.18 -9.87
C ARG A 74 15.40 -8.60 -11.25
N GLU A 75 15.34 -9.88 -11.59
CA GLU A 75 15.67 -10.41 -12.92
C GLU A 75 14.71 -9.87 -13.99
N GLN A 76 13.43 -9.72 -13.65
CA GLN A 76 12.40 -9.08 -14.48
C GLN A 76 12.51 -7.54 -14.54
N GLY A 77 13.56 -6.95 -13.94
CA GLY A 77 13.82 -5.51 -13.98
C GLY A 77 13.07 -4.68 -12.93
N VAL A 78 12.31 -5.31 -12.02
CA VAL A 78 11.56 -4.63 -10.97
C VAL A 78 12.48 -4.32 -9.79
N ARG A 79 12.87 -3.05 -9.64
CA ARG A 79 13.69 -2.60 -8.51
C ARG A 79 12.82 -2.31 -7.29
N CYS A 80 12.79 -3.23 -6.33
CA CYS A 80 12.14 -3.04 -5.05
C CYS A 80 12.97 -3.66 -3.92
N ALA A 81 12.76 -3.22 -2.67
CA ALA A 81 13.41 -3.82 -1.52
C ALA A 81 12.70 -5.12 -1.12
N GLU A 82 13.45 -6.15 -0.75
CA GLU A 82 12.90 -7.42 -0.25
C GLU A 82 11.90 -7.22 0.90
N LYS A 83 12.19 -6.31 1.83
CA LYS A 83 11.25 -5.95 2.93
C LYS A 83 9.89 -5.45 2.42
N ARG A 84 9.88 -4.79 1.25
CA ARG A 84 8.64 -4.34 0.60
C ARG A 84 7.89 -5.53 0.02
N VAL A 85 8.58 -6.45 -0.64
CA VAL A 85 8.02 -7.71 -1.16
C VAL A 85 7.40 -8.53 -0.03
N ALA A 86 8.14 -8.77 1.05
CA ALA A 86 7.67 -9.51 2.22
C ALA A 86 6.44 -8.85 2.89
N ARG A 87 6.38 -7.52 2.92
CA ARG A 87 5.21 -6.80 3.44
C ARG A 87 3.99 -6.95 2.52
N VAL A 88 4.16 -6.80 1.21
CA VAL A 88 3.06 -6.97 0.24
C VAL A 88 2.56 -8.41 0.22
N MET A 89 3.44 -9.41 0.26
CA MET A 89 3.05 -10.82 0.40
C MET A 89 2.24 -11.09 1.67
N ARG A 90 2.65 -10.52 2.82
CA ARG A 90 1.89 -10.65 4.08
C ARG A 90 0.51 -9.99 4.01
N LEU A 91 0.41 -8.79 3.42
CA LEU A 91 -0.87 -8.11 3.23
C LEU A 91 -1.77 -8.89 2.27
N TRP A 92 -1.20 -9.43 1.18
CA TRP A 92 -1.91 -10.28 0.24
C TRP A 92 -2.41 -11.58 0.90
N LEU A 93 -1.57 -12.29 1.66
CA LEU A 93 -1.97 -13.53 2.37
C LEU A 93 -3.07 -13.27 3.42
N ALA A 94 -3.04 -12.11 4.09
CA ALA A 94 -4.11 -11.70 5.00
C ALA A 94 -5.42 -11.40 4.25
N PHE A 95 -5.34 -10.88 3.03
CA PHE A 95 -6.48 -10.59 2.16
C PHE A 95 -7.01 -11.83 1.43
N ALA A 96 -6.14 -12.78 1.06
CA ALA A 96 -6.48 -14.06 0.44
C ALA A 96 -7.27 -14.97 1.38
N ARG A 97 -7.17 -14.75 2.70
CA ARG A 97 -8.05 -15.38 3.70
C ARG A 97 -9.44 -14.75 3.78
N ALA A 98 -9.66 -13.61 3.13
CA ALA A 98 -10.88 -12.79 3.22
C ALA A 98 -11.72 -12.76 1.93
N GLU A 99 -11.32 -13.40 0.83
CA GLU A 99 -12.14 -13.51 -0.39
C GLU A 99 -12.28 -14.95 -0.88
N PRO A 100 -13.46 -15.58 -0.74
CA PRO A 100 -13.89 -16.68 -1.59
C PRO A 100 -14.65 -16.09 -2.80
N GLY A 101 -14.06 -16.19 -4.00
CA GLY A 101 -14.69 -15.78 -5.26
C GLY A 101 -13.62 -15.25 -6.21
N GLY A 102 -13.05 -16.06 -7.10
CA GLY A 102 -13.80 -16.66 -8.21
C GLY A 102 -13.49 -15.83 -9.44
N HIS A 103 -12.39 -16.16 -10.11
CA HIS A 103 -12.14 -15.70 -11.47
C HIS A 103 -13.17 -16.38 -12.37
N GLU A 104 -14.01 -15.58 -13.03
CA GLU A 104 -14.68 -15.93 -14.30
C GLU A 104 -14.28 -14.91 -15.35
#